data_AF-A0A5B7XVC8-F1
#
_entry.id   AF-A0A5B7XVC8-F1
#
_cell.length_a   1.000
_cell.length_b   1.000
_cell.length_c   1.000
_cell.angle_alpha   90.00
_cell.angle_beta   90.00
_cell.angle_gamma   90.00
#
_symmetry.space_group_name_H-M   'P 1'
#
loop_
_entity.id
_entity.type
_entity.pdbx_description
1 polymer ?
#
loop_
_entity_poly.entity_id
_entity_poly.type
_entity_poly.pdbx_seq_one_letter_code
_entity_poly.pdbx_strand_id
1 'polypeptide(L)'
;MKKITKHFLILLSVTTASVAAVSYAFFNKNGLYKTKFLDKQKLIENSMNLNLDASYNQLNAYDNLLDFQNSADINIYYSRYGIQNFYNMIRMAMLAQTETHFIYSSDIVFQSKLNKEELQNFLINKKAFDPNKSQEENIRNYSRSKVIDVEKNLDGYDYKYEFERIIKQNPDKKINVWFNSEIIKEDISVITELLQYPNVVLNGLEDSNVIAFHLYNYWLPQAKSVLYDEQTKKWSNSSSSIYNRVSQYILPTDLATDYNIHRYNLFFSDNYHVDLLNKEGLLHIYPFFKSDPTLTIKDKLFATRDKNNKRLSTHWSKITGLDWKQDRDKVASNKALNNKPGLIVLGTAENNDFDFYATVVKLYSDQYNIYYKGHPGHNSTSDDIVKKISSHQEFSFYNYLTNKTEKYVLPENNIADILESQIPSEELTSDHAVEENGLYFEKWALADPSTSAAKGIFNKINTPQDFAVLFLKNESKIATDRINETVWNDYIQETLVNFVINNVQITKPQDTSNLEQWNANLAIIDPKGILSSVKIVEISNSENQFTFKLQVVLNQVNNQQYAETITIHKTFE
;
A
#
# COMPACT_ATOMS: atom_id res chain seq x y z
N MET A 1 70.73 28.75 9.79
CA MET A 1 69.33 28.28 9.89
C MET A 1 68.43 29.24 9.14
N LYS A 2 68.18 29.00 7.84
CA LYS A 2 67.37 29.89 6.99
C LYS A 2 66.45 29.05 6.10
N LYS A 3 65.17 29.45 6.09
CA LYS A 3 64.14 29.25 5.04
C LYS A 3 63.72 27.81 4.73
N ILE A 4 62.94 27.19 5.62
CA ILE A 4 62.00 26.13 5.26
C ILE A 4 60.68 26.41 5.99
N THR A 5 59.83 27.29 5.44
CA THR A 5 58.48 27.49 6.03
C THR A 5 57.43 28.07 5.08
N LYS A 6 57.76 28.38 3.82
CA LYS A 6 56.76 28.89 2.85
C LYS A 6 56.36 27.90 1.75
N HIS A 7 57.14 26.85 1.49
CA HIS A 7 56.82 25.86 0.44
C HIS A 7 55.99 24.66 0.96
N PHE A 8 55.97 24.40 2.27
CA PHE A 8 55.18 23.31 2.85
C PHE A 8 53.69 23.66 2.98
N LEU A 9 53.37 24.94 3.18
CA LEU A 9 51.99 25.44 3.20
C LEU A 9 51.35 25.49 1.80
N ILE A 10 52.15 25.61 0.74
CA ILE A 10 51.65 25.62 -0.64
C ILE A 10 51.41 24.18 -1.15
N LEU A 11 52.21 23.20 -0.71
CA LEU A 11 51.95 21.79 -1.07
C LEU A 11 50.68 21.21 -0.43
N LEU A 12 50.33 21.61 0.79
CA LEU A 12 49.09 21.18 1.47
C LEU A 12 47.82 21.83 0.90
N SER A 13 47.91 23.04 0.35
CA SER A 13 46.80 23.67 -0.39
C SER A 13 46.59 23.08 -1.79
N VAL A 14 47.62 22.47 -2.38
CA VAL A 14 47.55 21.89 -3.74
C VAL A 14 47.01 20.46 -3.72
N THR A 15 47.17 19.70 -2.63
CA THR A 15 46.55 18.37 -2.48
C THR A 15 45.04 18.42 -2.22
N THR A 16 44.55 19.38 -1.44
CA THR A 16 43.11 19.57 -1.21
C THR A 16 42.39 20.10 -2.45
N ALA A 17 43.00 21.06 -3.17
CA ALA A 17 42.45 21.59 -4.41
C ALA A 17 42.46 20.56 -5.56
N SER A 18 43.46 19.67 -5.62
CA SER A 18 43.53 18.62 -6.65
C SER A 18 42.54 17.47 -6.39
N VAL A 19 42.31 17.07 -5.13
CA VAL A 19 41.26 16.09 -4.80
C VAL A 19 39.87 16.68 -5.09
N ALA A 20 39.60 17.93 -4.70
CA ALA A 20 38.34 18.60 -5.03
C ALA A 20 38.12 18.75 -6.55
N ALA A 21 39.17 19.07 -7.31
CA ALA A 21 39.10 19.20 -8.77
C ALA A 21 38.94 17.83 -9.48
N VAL A 22 39.55 16.76 -8.96
CA VAL A 22 39.40 15.40 -9.49
C VAL A 22 38.00 14.85 -9.17
N SER A 23 37.51 15.04 -7.94
CA SER A 23 36.13 14.73 -7.55
C SER A 23 35.13 15.51 -8.41
N TYR A 24 35.34 16.82 -8.60
CA TYR A 24 34.51 17.68 -9.45
C TYR A 24 34.51 17.24 -10.92
N ALA A 25 35.67 16.91 -11.49
CA ALA A 25 35.79 16.45 -12.86
C ALA A 25 35.18 15.05 -13.07
N PHE A 26 35.29 14.15 -12.09
CA PHE A 26 34.67 12.83 -12.12
C PHE A 26 33.15 12.90 -12.00
N PHE A 27 32.61 13.75 -11.10
CA PHE A 27 31.17 13.95 -10.94
C PHE A 27 30.54 14.72 -12.11
N ASN A 28 31.27 15.61 -12.79
CA ASN A 28 30.78 16.29 -14.01
C ASN A 28 30.91 15.46 -15.29
N LYS A 29 31.87 14.52 -15.39
CA LYS A 29 32.03 13.67 -16.60
C LYS A 29 30.84 12.74 -16.86
N ASN A 30 30.03 12.44 -15.83
CA ASN A 30 28.78 11.68 -15.96
C ASN A 30 27.54 12.55 -16.26
N GLY A 31 27.71 13.85 -16.52
CA GLY A 31 26.89 14.61 -17.47
C GLY A 31 25.40 14.83 -17.21
N LEU A 32 24.81 14.55 -16.03
CA LEU A 32 23.35 14.68 -15.86
C LEU A 32 22.82 15.36 -14.59
N TYR A 33 23.62 15.76 -13.60
CA TYR A 33 23.06 16.24 -12.33
C TYR A 33 23.75 17.49 -11.76
N LYS A 34 22.95 18.53 -11.46
CA LYS A 34 23.38 19.76 -10.78
C LYS A 34 24.03 19.44 -9.45
N THR A 35 25.25 19.94 -9.27
CA THR A 35 26.04 19.82 -8.04
C THR A 35 25.60 20.89 -7.03
N LYS A 36 25.29 20.53 -5.78
CA LYS A 36 24.95 21.49 -4.71
C LYS A 36 25.91 21.35 -3.53
N PHE A 37 26.21 22.47 -2.85
CA PHE A 37 27.18 22.57 -1.76
C PHE A 37 26.50 22.72 -0.38
N LEU A 38 26.95 21.94 0.59
CA LEU A 38 26.67 22.10 2.02
C LEU A 38 27.53 23.23 2.62
N ASP A 39 26.91 24.21 3.29
CA ASP A 39 27.63 25.25 4.06
C ASP A 39 28.07 24.70 5.42
N LYS A 40 29.35 24.33 5.50
CA LYS A 40 29.94 23.63 6.64
C LYS A 40 30.09 24.51 7.89
N GLN A 41 30.35 25.81 7.74
CA GLN A 41 30.58 26.71 8.89
C GLN A 41 29.30 26.95 9.68
N LYS A 42 28.19 27.16 8.98
CA LYS A 42 26.88 27.39 9.60
C LYS A 42 26.35 26.17 10.36
N LEU A 43 26.72 24.94 9.98
CA LEU A 43 26.33 23.72 10.70
C LEU A 43 27.15 23.51 11.98
N ILE A 44 28.46 23.77 11.94
CA ILE A 44 29.36 23.60 13.09
C ILE A 44 29.09 24.64 14.18
N GLU A 45 28.84 25.90 13.81
CA GLU A 45 28.51 26.96 14.79
C GLU A 45 27.19 26.70 15.52
N ASN A 46 26.25 26.00 14.87
CA ASN A 46 24.96 25.65 15.45
C ASN A 46 25.02 24.34 16.26
N SER A 47 25.85 23.36 15.89
CA SER A 47 26.00 22.12 16.66
C SER A 47 26.67 22.35 18.03
N MET A 48 27.55 23.35 18.15
CA MET A 48 28.15 23.75 19.44
C MET A 48 27.15 24.38 20.42
N ASN A 49 26.00 24.89 19.95
CA ASN A 49 24.94 25.46 20.79
C ASN A 49 23.80 24.47 21.10
N LEU A 50 23.86 23.26 20.54
CA LEU A 50 22.83 22.22 20.67
C LEU A 50 23.33 21.12 21.61
N ASN A 51 23.33 21.39 22.91
CA ASN A 51 23.56 20.36 23.93
C ASN A 51 22.29 19.50 24.12
N LEU A 52 21.82 18.87 23.04
CA LEU A 52 20.54 18.16 22.94
C LEU A 52 20.75 16.80 22.23
N ASP A 53 21.65 15.96 22.74
CA ASP A 53 21.98 14.68 22.07
C ASP A 53 21.97 13.47 23.00
N ALA A 54 21.09 13.47 24.01
CA ALA A 54 20.78 12.28 24.80
C ALA A 54 19.39 11.69 24.51
N SER A 55 18.42 12.47 24.05
CA SER A 55 17.02 12.03 23.86
C SER A 55 16.66 11.58 22.45
N TYR A 56 17.49 11.88 21.44
CA TYR A 56 17.25 11.47 20.04
C TYR A 56 17.88 10.12 19.66
N ASN A 57 18.75 9.57 20.52
CA ASN A 57 19.53 8.34 20.29
C ASN A 57 18.74 7.01 20.26
N GLN A 58 17.41 7.03 20.11
CA GLN A 58 16.58 5.84 20.33
C GLN A 58 15.85 5.32 19.08
N LEU A 59 16.31 5.58 17.86
CA LEU A 59 15.77 4.87 16.68
C LEU A 59 15.95 3.34 16.78
N ASN A 60 16.97 2.88 17.50
CA ASN A 60 17.14 1.45 17.83
C ASN A 60 16.08 0.92 18.80
N ALA A 61 15.38 1.78 19.55
CA ALA A 61 14.31 1.37 20.45
C ALA A 61 12.96 1.11 19.75
N TYR A 62 12.82 1.55 18.49
CA TYR A 62 11.60 1.32 17.71
C TYR A 62 11.81 0.17 16.73
N ASP A 63 10.83 -0.73 16.67
CA ASP A 63 10.83 -1.86 15.76
C ASP A 63 10.48 -1.45 14.32
N ASN A 64 9.65 -0.42 14.16
CA ASN A 64 9.23 0.05 12.84
C ASN A 64 9.08 1.58 12.79
N LEU A 65 9.01 2.09 11.56
CA LEU A 65 8.96 3.53 11.30
C LEU A 65 7.69 4.22 11.82
N LEU A 66 6.57 3.49 11.99
CA LEU A 66 5.30 4.04 12.44
C LEU A 66 5.32 4.29 13.96
N ASP A 67 5.99 3.42 14.71
CA ASP A 67 6.21 3.64 16.14
C ASP A 67 7.14 4.84 16.36
N PHE A 68 8.20 4.94 15.55
CA PHE A 68 9.10 6.09 15.57
C PHE A 68 8.37 7.40 15.21
N GLN A 69 7.48 7.37 14.22
CA GLN A 69 6.62 8.49 13.85
C GLN A 69 5.76 8.97 15.03
N ASN A 70 5.19 8.05 15.81
CA ASN A 70 4.35 8.37 16.97
C ASN A 70 5.16 8.89 18.17
N SER A 71 6.50 8.83 18.12
CA SER A 71 7.38 9.42 19.14
C SER A 71 7.55 10.94 19.04
N ALA A 72 6.98 11.59 18.01
CA ALA A 72 7.02 13.04 17.81
C ALA A 72 5.66 13.67 18.10
N ASP A 73 5.65 14.90 18.62
CA ASP A 73 4.41 15.64 18.89
C ASP A 73 3.71 16.07 17.60
N ILE A 74 4.49 16.36 16.55
CA ILE A 74 4.01 16.76 15.24
C ILE A 74 4.71 15.95 14.16
N ASN A 75 3.94 15.45 13.20
CA ASN A 75 4.45 14.92 11.94
C ASN A 75 4.07 15.83 10.78
N ILE A 76 5.05 16.19 9.96
CA ILE A 76 4.87 16.94 8.72
C ILE A 76 5.27 16.03 7.55
N TYR A 77 4.40 15.90 6.54
CA TYR A 77 4.63 15.07 5.37
C TYR A 77 4.66 15.91 4.10
N TYR A 78 5.61 15.66 3.21
CA TYR A 78 5.63 16.23 1.87
C TYR A 78 6.38 15.33 0.91
N SER A 79 5.80 15.06 -0.25
CA SER A 79 6.48 14.36 -1.34
C SER A 79 6.39 15.20 -2.58
N ARG A 80 7.51 15.59 -3.20
CA ARG A 80 7.47 16.25 -4.50
C ARG A 80 7.32 15.25 -5.64
N TYR A 81 8.06 14.14 -5.57
CA TYR A 81 8.03 13.07 -6.56
C TYR A 81 7.84 11.71 -5.89
N GLY A 82 7.80 10.64 -6.69
CA GLY A 82 7.61 9.29 -6.20
C GLY A 82 6.15 9.00 -5.87
N ILE A 83 5.46 8.32 -6.80
CA ILE A 83 4.05 7.92 -6.64
C ILE A 83 3.89 7.02 -5.40
N GLN A 84 4.76 6.01 -5.27
CA GLN A 84 4.76 5.09 -4.12
C GLN A 84 5.00 5.84 -2.82
N ASN A 85 5.99 6.73 -2.79
CA ASN A 85 6.32 7.51 -1.60
C ASN A 85 5.17 8.43 -1.17
N PHE A 86 4.57 9.16 -2.10
CA PHE A 86 3.42 10.01 -1.83
C PHE A 86 2.26 9.23 -1.17
N TYR A 87 1.90 8.08 -1.74
CA TYR A 87 0.85 7.25 -1.14
C TYR A 87 1.28 6.64 0.20
N ASN A 88 2.54 6.25 0.39
CA ASN A 88 3.04 5.80 1.68
C ASN A 88 2.94 6.90 2.74
N MET A 89 3.23 8.16 2.40
CA MET A 89 3.06 9.29 3.31
C MET A 89 1.59 9.53 3.67
N ILE A 90 0.65 9.36 2.74
CA ILE A 90 -0.78 9.43 3.07
C ILE A 90 -1.13 8.33 4.07
N ARG A 91 -0.67 7.09 3.85
CA ARG A 91 -0.91 5.96 4.76
C ARG A 91 -0.32 6.24 6.15
N MET A 92 0.91 6.74 6.21
CA MET A 92 1.59 7.15 7.43
C MET A 92 0.85 8.26 8.16
N ALA A 93 0.41 9.29 7.44
CA ALA A 93 -0.39 10.38 7.98
C ALA A 93 -1.71 9.87 8.57
N MET A 94 -2.38 8.93 7.89
CA MET A 94 -3.60 8.28 8.40
C MET A 94 -3.34 7.43 9.65
N LEU A 95 -2.17 6.78 9.74
CA LEU A 95 -1.77 5.92 10.85
C LEU A 95 -1.20 6.69 12.06
N ALA A 96 -0.80 7.96 11.90
CA ALA A 96 -0.18 8.72 12.98
C ALA A 96 -1.15 8.97 14.14
N GLN A 97 -0.65 8.91 15.37
CA GLN A 97 -1.44 9.18 16.58
C GLN A 97 -1.17 10.58 17.15
N THR A 98 -0.64 11.49 16.33
CA THR A 98 -0.18 12.81 16.75
C THR A 98 -0.66 13.89 15.77
N GLU A 99 -0.43 15.17 16.11
CA GLU A 99 -0.77 16.29 15.24
C GLU A 99 -0.09 16.11 13.87
N THR A 100 -0.87 16.16 12.79
CA THR A 100 -0.40 15.77 11.46
C THR A 100 -0.64 16.89 10.45
N HIS A 101 0.43 17.33 9.78
CA HIS A 101 0.36 18.26 8.66
C HIS A 101 0.76 17.54 7.38
N PHE A 102 -0.14 17.52 6.39
CA PHE A 102 0.13 16.90 5.09
C PHE A 102 0.18 17.98 4.02
N ILE A 103 1.35 18.17 3.42
CA ILE A 103 1.59 19.15 2.36
C ILE A 103 1.63 18.42 1.02
N TYR A 104 0.92 18.93 0.02
CA TYR A 104 0.90 18.39 -1.34
C TYR A 104 0.78 19.53 -2.36
N SER A 105 0.93 19.22 -3.65
CA SER A 105 0.75 20.21 -4.73
C SER A 105 -0.24 19.71 -5.76
N SER A 106 -1.37 20.40 -5.92
CA SER A 106 -2.39 20.09 -6.94
C SER A 106 -1.86 20.16 -8.38
N ASP A 107 -0.75 20.87 -8.61
CA ASP A 107 -0.12 20.98 -9.93
C ASP A 107 0.57 19.69 -10.39
N ILE A 108 0.78 18.75 -9.46
CA ILE A 108 1.40 17.46 -9.75
C ILE A 108 0.30 16.45 -10.04
N VAL A 109 0.27 15.93 -11.28
CA VAL A 109 -0.82 15.08 -11.81
C VAL A 109 -1.26 13.94 -10.90
N PHE A 110 -0.32 13.24 -10.25
CA PHE A 110 -0.69 12.13 -9.36
C PHE A 110 -1.17 12.59 -7.98
N GLN A 111 -0.86 13.83 -7.58
CA GLN A 111 -1.32 14.42 -6.32
C GLN A 111 -2.62 15.20 -6.48
N SER A 112 -2.93 15.67 -7.69
CA SER A 112 -4.13 16.45 -8.00
C SER A 112 -5.44 15.69 -7.73
N LYS A 113 -5.37 14.36 -7.60
CA LYS A 113 -6.49 13.49 -7.24
C LYS A 113 -6.79 13.47 -5.73
N LEU A 114 -5.87 13.97 -4.90
CA LEU A 114 -6.05 14.00 -3.45
C LEU A 114 -7.25 14.87 -3.08
N ASN A 115 -8.19 14.29 -2.35
CA ASN A 115 -9.27 15.04 -1.73
C ASN A 115 -8.79 15.65 -0.41
N LYS A 116 -8.37 16.92 -0.48
CA LYS A 116 -7.90 17.71 0.66
C LYS A 116 -8.87 17.72 1.84
N GLU A 117 -10.16 17.91 1.56
CA GLU A 117 -11.18 18.03 2.59
C GLU A 117 -11.41 16.71 3.32
N GLU A 118 -11.49 15.60 2.57
CA GLU A 118 -11.64 14.27 3.16
C GLU A 118 -10.42 13.86 3.98
N LEU A 119 -9.19 14.12 3.49
CA LEU A 119 -7.98 13.84 4.28
C LEU A 119 -7.96 14.69 5.56
N GLN A 120 -8.24 15.99 5.48
CA GLN A 120 -8.21 16.85 6.66
C GLN A 120 -9.27 16.45 7.68
N ASN A 121 -10.49 16.17 7.22
CA ASN A 121 -11.56 15.65 8.06
C ASN A 121 -11.16 14.32 8.70
N PHE A 122 -10.52 13.42 7.96
CA PHE A 122 -10.02 12.16 8.51
C PHE A 122 -9.00 12.40 9.64
N LEU A 123 -7.99 13.24 9.39
CA LEU A 123 -6.92 13.54 10.34
C LEU A 123 -7.45 14.18 11.64
N ILE A 124 -8.47 15.02 11.54
CA ILE A 124 -9.05 15.72 12.70
C ILE A 124 -10.09 14.84 13.41
N ASN A 125 -10.99 14.19 12.65
CA ASN A 125 -12.23 13.65 13.18
C ASN A 125 -12.34 12.12 13.15
N LYS A 126 -11.51 11.39 12.41
CA LYS A 126 -11.70 9.94 12.23
C LYS A 126 -10.60 9.08 12.83
N LYS A 127 -9.37 9.58 12.90
CA LYS A 127 -8.21 8.86 13.47
C LYS A 127 -8.52 8.14 14.78
N ALA A 128 -7.88 6.98 14.94
CA ALA A 128 -7.85 6.28 16.23
C ALA A 128 -7.20 7.18 17.30
N PHE A 129 -7.72 7.09 18.52
CA PHE A 129 -7.10 7.74 19.67
C PHE A 129 -5.87 6.96 20.12
N ASP A 130 -4.82 7.68 20.53
CA ASP A 130 -3.72 7.11 21.29
C ASP A 130 -4.29 6.59 22.62
N PRO A 131 -4.21 5.28 22.91
CA PRO A 131 -4.75 4.71 24.14
C PRO A 131 -4.03 5.19 25.39
N ASN A 132 -2.85 5.78 25.27
CA ASN A 132 -2.07 6.32 26.38
C ASN A 132 -2.45 7.77 26.74
N LYS A 133 -3.32 8.40 25.95
CA LYS A 133 -3.76 9.79 26.13
C LYS A 133 -5.25 9.86 26.42
N SER A 134 -5.67 10.89 27.15
CA SER A 134 -7.10 11.17 27.34
C SER A 134 -7.78 11.47 26.00
N GLN A 135 -9.11 11.29 25.94
CA GLN A 135 -9.88 11.64 24.76
C GLN A 135 -9.78 13.14 24.44
N GLU A 136 -9.81 14.00 25.47
CA GLU A 136 -9.69 15.45 25.33
C GLU A 136 -8.33 15.85 24.77
N GLU A 137 -7.25 15.19 25.20
CA GLU A 137 -5.90 15.42 24.70
C GLU A 137 -5.77 14.99 23.24
N ASN A 138 -6.28 13.80 22.89
CA ASN A 138 -6.32 13.32 21.51
C ASN A 138 -7.04 14.33 20.60
N ILE A 139 -8.25 14.75 20.98
CA ILE A 139 -9.04 15.73 20.20
C ILE A 139 -8.27 17.05 20.04
N ARG A 140 -7.68 17.56 21.12
CA ARG A 140 -6.90 18.80 21.10
C ARG A 140 -5.71 18.69 20.14
N ASN A 141 -4.97 17.60 20.19
CA ASN A 141 -3.82 17.36 19.31
C ASN A 141 -4.26 17.26 17.84
N TYR A 142 -5.32 16.50 17.57
CA TYR A 142 -5.76 16.25 16.20
C TYR A 142 -6.42 17.47 15.55
N SER A 143 -7.10 18.32 16.32
CA SER A 143 -7.76 19.54 15.84
C SER A 143 -6.84 20.56 15.16
N ARG A 144 -5.52 20.45 15.39
CA ARG A 144 -4.51 21.33 14.79
C ARG A 144 -3.93 20.79 13.48
N SER A 145 -4.27 19.55 13.13
CA SER A 145 -3.83 18.90 11.89
C SER A 145 -4.34 19.67 10.67
N LYS A 146 -3.53 19.75 9.61
CA LYS A 146 -3.89 20.46 8.38
C LYS A 146 -3.48 19.68 7.14
N VAL A 147 -4.25 19.85 6.08
CA VAL A 147 -3.85 19.46 4.73
C VAL A 147 -3.65 20.74 3.92
N ILE A 148 -2.46 20.93 3.38
CA ILE A 148 -2.02 22.19 2.77
C ILE A 148 -1.67 21.91 1.32
N ASP A 149 -2.35 22.63 0.43
CA ASP A 149 -2.05 22.62 -1.00
C ASP A 149 -1.08 23.76 -1.28
N VAL A 150 0.06 23.46 -1.88
CA VAL A 150 1.04 24.45 -2.30
C VAL A 150 1.10 24.51 -3.82
N GLU A 151 0.88 25.70 -4.36
CA GLU A 151 1.02 25.95 -5.80
C GLU A 151 2.49 25.92 -6.21
N LYS A 152 2.74 25.64 -7.48
CA LYS A 152 4.05 25.85 -8.09
C LYS A 152 4.24 27.34 -8.35
N ASN A 153 4.70 28.07 -7.34
CA ASN A 153 5.18 29.43 -7.57
C ASN A 153 6.39 29.46 -8.51
N LEU A 154 6.58 30.58 -9.21
CA LEU A 154 7.67 30.82 -10.17
C LEU A 154 9.07 30.53 -9.59
N ASP A 155 9.23 30.65 -8.27
CA ASP A 155 10.48 30.41 -7.54
C ASP A 155 10.60 29.01 -6.90
N GLY A 156 9.52 28.20 -6.88
CA GLY A 156 9.59 26.76 -6.59
C GLY A 156 9.70 26.29 -5.12
N TYR A 157 9.34 27.11 -4.12
CA TYR A 157 9.66 26.82 -2.70
C TYR A 157 8.53 26.96 -1.65
N ASP A 158 7.25 26.89 -2.01
CA ASP A 158 6.15 27.13 -1.05
C ASP A 158 6.08 26.08 0.09
N TYR A 159 6.46 24.83 -0.15
CA TYR A 159 6.48 23.80 0.90
C TYR A 159 7.51 24.10 2.00
N LYS A 160 8.62 24.76 1.66
CA LYS A 160 9.67 25.16 2.63
C LYS A 160 9.14 26.20 3.59
N TYR A 161 8.40 27.18 3.08
CA TYR A 161 7.75 28.19 3.90
C TYR A 161 6.79 27.53 4.90
N GLU A 162 6.00 26.56 4.47
CA GLU A 162 5.07 25.84 5.34
C GLU A 162 5.79 25.01 6.41
N PHE A 163 6.89 24.34 6.07
CA PHE A 163 7.74 23.68 7.06
C PHE A 163 8.22 24.66 8.14
N GLU A 164 8.87 25.76 7.72
CA GLU A 164 9.39 26.76 8.65
C GLU A 164 8.28 27.38 9.51
N ARG A 165 7.12 27.69 8.91
CA ARG A 165 5.98 28.27 9.60
C ARG A 165 5.49 27.35 10.72
N ILE A 166 5.32 26.05 10.44
CA ILE A 166 4.86 25.07 11.43
C ILE A 166 5.92 24.90 12.53
N ILE A 167 7.21 24.79 12.16
CA ILE A 167 8.31 24.62 13.12
C ILE A 167 8.43 25.82 14.06
N LYS A 168 8.46 27.04 13.53
CA LYS A 168 8.58 28.29 14.31
C LYS A 168 7.39 28.52 15.25
N GLN A 169 6.20 28.03 14.89
CA GLN A 169 5.00 28.11 15.72
C GLN A 169 4.99 27.10 16.88
N ASN A 170 5.88 26.10 16.86
CA ASN A 170 5.91 25.00 17.85
C ASN A 170 7.35 24.73 18.34
N PRO A 171 8.05 25.71 18.92
CA PRO A 171 9.46 25.59 19.29
C PRO A 171 9.73 24.57 20.43
N ASP A 172 8.71 24.26 21.23
CA ASP A 172 8.75 23.36 22.38
C ASP A 172 8.39 21.91 22.06
N LYS A 173 7.90 21.65 20.84
CA LYS A 173 7.45 20.33 20.40
C LYS A 173 8.50 19.60 19.59
N LYS A 174 8.59 18.28 19.73
CA LYS A 174 9.37 17.42 18.83
C LYS A 174 8.64 17.26 17.50
N ILE A 175 9.31 17.61 16.40
CA ILE A 175 8.73 17.62 15.06
C ILE A 175 9.49 16.66 14.15
N ASN A 176 8.77 15.71 13.57
CA ASN A 176 9.28 14.89 12.48
C ASN A 176 8.87 15.50 11.14
N VAL A 177 9.83 15.68 10.23
CA VAL A 177 9.59 16.07 8.84
C VAL A 177 9.91 14.87 7.94
N TRP A 178 8.90 14.38 7.25
CA TRP A 178 8.97 13.24 6.34
C TRP A 178 8.97 13.73 4.89
N PHE A 179 9.97 13.31 4.13
CA PHE A 179 10.15 13.70 2.73
C PHE A 179 10.64 12.56 1.84
N ASN A 180 10.54 12.73 0.53
CA ASN A 180 11.08 11.75 -0.42
C ASN A 180 12.62 11.78 -0.40
N SER A 181 13.27 10.64 -0.25
CA SER A 181 14.74 10.56 -0.08
C SER A 181 15.53 11.22 -1.22
N GLU A 182 14.99 11.28 -2.44
CA GLU A 182 15.60 12.00 -3.56
C GLU A 182 15.53 13.55 -3.48
N ILE A 183 14.85 14.16 -2.48
CA ILE A 183 14.75 15.62 -2.35
C ILE A 183 16.11 16.30 -2.17
N ILE A 184 17.11 15.58 -1.64
CA ILE A 184 18.47 16.09 -1.38
C ILE A 184 19.14 16.53 -2.69
N LYS A 185 18.99 15.73 -3.75
CA LYS A 185 19.53 16.03 -5.09
C LYS A 185 19.03 17.36 -5.61
N GLU A 186 17.78 17.69 -5.32
CA GLU A 186 17.18 18.93 -5.80
C GLU A 186 17.44 20.10 -4.88
N ASP A 187 17.48 19.92 -3.55
CA ASP A 187 17.65 21.04 -2.63
C ASP A 187 18.23 20.75 -1.24
N ILE A 188 19.53 20.44 -1.21
CA ILE A 188 20.25 20.22 0.05
C ILE A 188 20.19 21.38 1.05
N SER A 189 19.99 22.63 0.60
CA SER A 189 19.87 23.78 1.52
C SER A 189 18.62 23.69 2.40
N VAL A 190 17.53 23.08 1.93
CA VAL A 190 16.35 22.87 2.77
C VAL A 190 16.70 21.95 3.95
N ILE A 191 17.45 20.87 3.69
CA ILE A 191 17.89 19.95 4.74
C ILE A 191 18.76 20.67 5.77
N THR A 192 19.75 21.45 5.33
CA THR A 192 20.65 22.15 6.25
C THR A 192 19.97 23.29 7.01
N GLU A 193 18.97 23.94 6.42
CA GLU A 193 18.18 24.97 7.09
C GLU A 193 17.23 24.37 8.13
N LEU A 194 16.56 23.27 7.83
CA LEU A 194 15.68 22.61 8.79
C LEU A 194 16.44 21.99 9.97
N LEU A 195 17.66 21.49 9.74
CA LEU A 195 18.50 20.96 10.82
C LEU A 195 18.99 22.04 11.80
N GLN A 196 18.86 23.33 11.48
CA GLN A 196 19.16 24.42 12.43
C GLN A 196 18.17 24.48 13.59
N TYR A 197 16.96 23.92 13.43
CA TYR A 197 15.96 23.89 14.50
C TYR A 197 16.22 22.70 15.43
N PRO A 198 16.50 22.90 16.75
CA PRO A 198 16.82 21.82 17.71
C PRO A 198 15.77 20.72 17.77
N ASN A 199 14.51 21.10 17.63
CA ASN A 199 13.35 20.27 17.88
C ASN A 199 12.91 19.44 16.65
N VAL A 200 13.63 19.54 15.53
CA VAL A 200 13.31 18.91 14.25
C VAL A 200 14.12 17.62 14.04
N VAL A 201 13.46 16.59 13.50
CA VAL A 201 14.11 15.40 12.94
C VAL A 201 13.67 15.22 11.49
N LEU A 202 14.63 14.97 10.63
CA LEU A 202 14.44 14.77 9.21
C LEU A 202 14.41 13.28 8.88
N ASN A 203 13.44 12.87 8.06
CA ASN A 203 13.24 11.47 7.71
C ASN A 203 12.94 11.34 6.22
N GLY A 204 13.88 10.74 5.47
CA GLY A 204 13.71 10.41 4.07
C GLY A 204 13.08 9.02 3.91
N LEU A 205 12.01 8.92 3.13
CA LEU A 205 11.44 7.65 2.68
C LEU A 205 11.87 7.36 1.24
N GLU A 206 12.12 6.10 0.93
CA GLU A 206 12.48 5.68 -0.43
C GLU A 206 11.38 6.03 -1.46
N ASP A 207 11.82 6.49 -2.64
CA ASP A 207 10.92 6.84 -3.75
C ASP A 207 10.32 5.58 -4.42
N SER A 208 11.02 4.44 -4.32
CA SER A 208 10.61 3.11 -4.81
C SER A 208 11.34 2.01 -4.03
N ASN A 209 10.75 0.81 -3.96
CA ASN A 209 11.31 -0.35 -3.25
C ASN A 209 12.64 -0.89 -3.82
N VAL A 210 13.05 -0.48 -5.02
CA VAL A 210 14.34 -0.89 -5.63
C VAL A 210 15.53 -0.02 -5.21
N ILE A 211 15.29 1.07 -4.48
CA ILE A 211 16.33 2.08 -4.23
C ILE A 211 17.47 1.52 -3.37
N ALA A 212 17.18 0.75 -2.32
CA ALA A 212 18.22 0.16 -1.47
C ALA A 212 19.10 -0.84 -2.25
N PHE A 213 18.49 -1.68 -3.09
CA PHE A 213 19.20 -2.56 -4.02
C PHE A 213 20.13 -1.76 -4.93
N HIS A 214 19.64 -0.67 -5.54
CA HIS A 214 20.46 0.14 -6.43
C HIS A 214 21.59 0.87 -5.71
N LEU A 215 21.30 1.38 -4.51
CA LEU A 215 22.27 2.04 -3.66
C LEU A 215 23.42 1.10 -3.35
N TYR A 216 23.14 -0.11 -2.85
CA TYR A 216 24.19 -1.06 -2.49
C TYR A 216 24.98 -1.56 -3.71
N ASN A 217 24.30 -2.00 -4.77
CA ASN A 217 24.96 -2.70 -5.87
C ASN A 217 25.63 -1.78 -6.89
N TYR A 218 25.18 -0.52 -7.04
CA TYR A 218 25.69 0.36 -8.09
C TYR A 218 26.22 1.71 -7.58
N TRP A 219 25.52 2.36 -6.64
CA TRP A 219 25.88 3.72 -6.24
C TRP A 219 26.95 3.75 -5.15
N LEU A 220 26.84 2.87 -4.16
CA LEU A 220 27.79 2.80 -3.05
C LEU A 220 29.23 2.51 -3.52
N PRO A 221 29.48 1.57 -4.46
CA PRO A 221 30.84 1.35 -4.98
C PRO A 221 31.42 2.60 -5.65
N GLN A 222 30.59 3.36 -6.38
CA GLN A 222 31.01 4.61 -7.00
C GLN A 222 31.32 5.68 -5.95
N ALA A 223 30.46 5.82 -4.94
CA ALA A 223 30.65 6.79 -3.88
C ALA A 223 31.87 6.46 -3.00
N LYS A 224 32.12 5.18 -2.72
CA LYS A 224 33.26 4.69 -1.93
C LYS A 224 34.59 5.15 -2.53
N SER A 225 34.70 5.16 -3.85
CA SER A 225 35.92 5.60 -4.55
C SER A 225 36.27 7.09 -4.33
N VAL A 226 35.33 7.90 -3.82
CA VAL A 226 35.49 9.34 -3.66
C VAL A 226 35.33 9.81 -2.21
N LEU A 227 34.45 9.17 -1.44
CA LEU A 227 33.98 9.64 -0.12
C LEU A 227 34.37 8.71 1.04
N TYR A 228 35.02 7.57 0.75
CA TYR A 228 35.46 6.64 1.78
C TYR A 228 36.97 6.70 1.96
N ASP A 229 37.39 6.94 3.20
CA ASP A 229 38.79 6.93 3.58
C ASP A 229 39.20 5.50 3.95
N GLU A 230 39.97 4.88 3.07
CA GLU A 230 40.50 3.53 3.27
C GLU A 230 41.48 3.39 4.45
N GLN A 231 42.11 4.49 4.88
CA GLN A 231 43.03 4.47 6.03
C GLN A 231 42.27 4.53 7.34
N THR A 232 41.29 5.44 7.45
CA THR A 232 40.48 5.58 8.66
C THR A 232 39.28 4.64 8.71
N LYS A 233 38.99 3.95 7.61
CA LYS A 233 37.82 3.07 7.42
C LYS A 233 36.50 3.79 7.69
N LYS A 234 36.44 5.07 7.35
CA LYS A 234 35.28 5.94 7.59
C LYS A 234 34.82 6.61 6.31
N TRP A 235 33.51 6.78 6.21
CA TRP A 235 32.91 7.74 5.30
C TRP A 235 33.26 9.14 5.79
N SER A 236 33.92 9.93 4.95
CA SER A 236 34.25 11.33 5.26
C SER A 236 34.32 12.16 3.98
N ASN A 237 33.54 13.22 3.95
CA ASN A 237 33.54 14.16 2.84
C ASN A 237 34.53 15.32 3.12
N SER A 238 35.81 14.97 3.15
CA SER A 238 36.89 15.93 3.50
C SER A 238 37.12 17.00 2.42
N SER A 239 36.72 16.77 1.16
CA SER A 239 37.21 17.57 0.03
C SER A 239 36.13 18.28 -0.82
N SER A 240 34.86 17.89 -0.79
CA SER A 240 33.84 18.65 -1.53
C SER A 240 32.43 18.28 -1.08
N SER A 241 31.69 19.24 -0.50
CA SER A 241 30.28 19.17 -0.05
C SER A 241 29.26 18.84 -1.16
N ILE A 242 29.59 17.96 -2.11
CA ILE A 242 28.92 17.65 -3.35
C ILE A 242 28.04 16.42 -3.13
N TYR A 243 26.74 16.66 -3.06
CA TYR A 243 25.75 15.59 -3.04
C TYR A 243 25.05 15.52 -4.40
N ASN A 244 24.95 14.31 -4.95
CA ASN A 244 24.22 13.99 -6.17
C ASN A 244 23.44 12.68 -5.97
N ARG A 245 22.81 12.16 -7.02
CA ARG A 245 22.03 10.91 -6.94
C ARG A 245 22.79 9.73 -6.30
N VAL A 246 24.09 9.64 -6.55
CA VAL A 246 24.98 8.56 -6.10
C VAL A 246 25.44 8.76 -4.65
N SER A 247 25.69 10.00 -4.22
CA SER A 247 26.24 10.30 -2.89
C SER A 247 25.22 10.80 -1.86
N GLN A 248 24.01 11.18 -2.26
CA GLN A 248 23.02 11.79 -1.37
C GLN A 248 22.64 10.92 -0.17
N TYR A 249 22.64 9.58 -0.34
CA TYR A 249 22.28 8.63 0.71
C TYR A 249 23.36 8.45 1.78
N ILE A 250 24.56 9.02 1.57
CA ILE A 250 25.67 9.04 2.54
C ILE A 250 25.55 10.25 3.47
N LEU A 251 24.78 11.28 3.09
CA LEU A 251 24.64 12.52 3.86
C LEU A 251 24.31 12.30 5.35
N PRO A 252 23.39 11.40 5.75
CA PRO A 252 23.16 11.12 7.18
C PRO A 252 24.42 10.62 7.91
N THR A 253 25.23 9.80 7.23
CA THR A 253 26.49 9.28 7.77
C THR A 253 27.48 10.41 7.96
N ASP A 254 27.69 11.23 6.92
CA ASP A 254 28.59 12.39 6.99
C ASP A 254 28.19 13.37 8.09
N LEU A 255 26.89 13.67 8.22
CA LEU A 255 26.36 14.54 9.26
C LEU A 255 26.64 14.01 10.67
N ALA A 256 26.51 12.71 10.86
CA ALA A 256 26.79 12.07 12.14
C ALA A 256 28.30 12.04 12.46
N THR A 257 29.15 11.70 11.49
CA THR A 257 30.59 11.50 11.72
C THR A 257 31.37 12.80 11.77
N ASP A 258 31.10 13.74 10.86
CA ASP A 258 31.89 14.97 10.70
C ASP A 258 31.29 16.15 11.50
N TYR A 259 29.99 16.11 11.83
CA TYR A 259 29.28 17.23 12.47
C TYR A 259 28.53 16.87 13.75
N ASN A 260 28.50 15.60 14.17
CA ASN A 260 27.74 15.09 15.32
C ASN A 260 26.24 15.48 15.23
N ILE A 261 25.64 15.33 14.05
CA ILE A 261 24.21 15.57 13.83
C ILE A 261 23.53 14.22 13.56
N HIS A 262 22.76 13.72 14.53
CA HIS A 262 22.07 12.42 14.48
C HIS A 262 20.57 12.52 14.16
N ARG A 263 20.10 13.67 13.67
CA ARG A 263 18.67 13.98 13.45
C ARG A 263 18.24 13.87 11.99
N TYR A 264 18.96 13.08 11.19
CA TYR A 264 18.58 12.81 9.82
C TYR A 264 18.64 11.31 9.52
N ASN A 265 17.50 10.73 9.12
CA ASN A 265 17.33 9.29 8.91
C ASN A 265 16.84 9.00 7.49
N LEU A 266 17.15 7.80 7.01
CA LEU A 266 16.64 7.25 5.76
C LEU A 266 15.97 5.89 6.02
N PHE A 267 14.79 5.69 5.44
CA PHE A 267 13.99 4.49 5.60
C PHE A 267 13.76 3.78 4.26
N PHE A 268 13.93 2.46 4.25
CA PHE A 268 13.77 1.61 3.05
C PHE A 268 12.91 0.38 3.35
N SER A 269 12.14 -0.12 2.38
CA SER A 269 11.36 -1.35 2.57
C SER A 269 12.20 -2.63 2.46
N ASP A 270 13.39 -2.55 1.86
CA ASP A 270 14.26 -3.71 1.64
C ASP A 270 15.23 -3.92 2.81
N ASN A 271 14.80 -4.75 3.78
CA ASN A 271 15.60 -5.08 4.96
C ASN A 271 16.97 -5.67 4.63
N TYR A 272 17.03 -6.56 3.62
CA TYR A 272 18.26 -7.25 3.26
C TYR A 272 19.34 -6.27 2.81
N HIS A 273 18.99 -5.35 1.90
CA HIS A 273 19.97 -4.35 1.45
C HIS A 273 20.28 -3.31 2.52
N VAL A 274 19.33 -2.96 3.40
CA VAL A 274 19.64 -2.11 4.56
C VAL A 274 20.71 -2.74 5.46
N ASP A 275 20.61 -4.04 5.77
CA ASP A 275 21.62 -4.74 6.57
C ASP A 275 22.99 -4.72 5.91
N LEU A 276 23.06 -4.85 4.57
CA LEU A 276 24.30 -4.76 3.82
C LEU A 276 24.90 -3.35 3.84
N LEU A 277 24.07 -2.31 3.68
CA LEU A 277 24.48 -0.91 3.75
C LEU A 277 25.05 -0.57 5.14
N ASN A 278 24.40 -1.04 6.20
CA ASN A 278 24.87 -0.87 7.57
C ASN A 278 26.21 -1.58 7.82
N LYS A 279 26.44 -2.76 7.23
CA LYS A 279 27.73 -3.47 7.28
C LYS A 279 28.86 -2.72 6.57
N GLU A 280 28.54 -1.93 5.54
CA GLU A 280 29.47 -1.02 4.88
C GLU A 280 29.75 0.26 5.70
N GLY A 281 29.17 0.38 6.90
CA GLY A 281 29.43 1.48 7.83
C GLY A 281 28.60 2.74 7.57
N LEU A 282 27.55 2.64 6.76
CA LEU A 282 26.56 3.72 6.66
C LEU A 282 25.74 3.78 7.96
N LEU A 283 25.45 5.00 8.39
CA LEU A 283 24.70 5.31 9.61
C LEU A 283 23.34 5.93 9.26
N HIS A 284 22.39 5.78 10.19
CA HIS A 284 21.02 6.32 10.10
C HIS A 284 20.22 5.83 8.89
N ILE A 285 20.49 4.60 8.47
CA ILE A 285 19.75 3.88 7.44
C ILE A 285 18.98 2.72 8.11
N TYR A 286 17.66 2.72 7.94
CA TYR A 286 16.77 1.81 8.65
C TYR A 286 15.78 1.11 7.71
N PRO A 287 15.41 -0.14 8.01
CA PRO A 287 14.27 -0.75 7.32
C PRO A 287 12.96 -0.12 7.80
N PHE A 288 11.89 -0.28 7.03
CA PHE A 288 10.54 0.10 7.44
C PHE A 288 10.09 -0.68 8.69
N PHE A 289 10.32 -1.99 8.70
CA PHE A 289 9.94 -2.91 9.77
C PHE A 289 11.12 -3.83 10.06
N LYS A 290 11.76 -3.72 11.23
CA LYS A 290 12.98 -4.49 11.55
C LYS A 290 12.69 -5.97 11.77
N SER A 291 11.68 -6.27 12.60
CA SER A 291 11.38 -7.65 13.01
C SER A 291 10.58 -8.45 11.98
N ASP A 292 9.85 -7.79 11.07
CA ASP A 292 9.05 -8.46 10.03
C ASP A 292 9.28 -7.83 8.64
N PRO A 293 10.17 -8.40 7.81
CA PRO A 293 10.49 -7.87 6.48
C PRO A 293 9.35 -8.04 5.46
N THR A 294 8.32 -8.83 5.78
CA THR A 294 7.19 -9.06 4.86
C THR A 294 6.10 -8.02 5.00
N LEU A 295 6.11 -7.29 6.12
CA LEU A 295 5.08 -6.33 6.46
C LEU A 295 5.28 -5.00 5.71
N THR A 296 4.20 -4.43 5.20
CA THR A 296 4.21 -3.12 4.56
C THR A 296 3.37 -2.08 5.32
N ILE A 297 3.60 -0.79 5.03
CA ILE A 297 2.75 0.30 5.55
C ILE A 297 1.29 0.12 5.10
N LYS A 298 1.10 -0.47 3.90
CA LYS A 298 -0.22 -0.78 3.34
C LYS A 298 -0.97 -1.81 4.19
N ASP A 299 -0.27 -2.84 4.67
CA ASP A 299 -0.86 -3.90 5.50
C ASP A 299 -1.24 -3.35 6.89
N LYS A 300 -0.41 -2.46 7.46
CA LYS A 300 -0.75 -1.73 8.70
C LYS A 300 -2.01 -0.88 8.53
N LEU A 301 -2.17 -0.16 7.42
CA LEU A 301 -3.39 0.61 7.15
C LEU A 301 -4.64 -0.29 7.16
N PHE A 302 -4.56 -1.48 6.57
CA PHE A 302 -5.68 -2.42 6.51
C PHE A 302 -6.02 -3.01 7.89
N ALA A 303 -5.01 -3.34 8.69
CA ALA A 303 -5.18 -3.90 10.03
C ALA A 303 -5.74 -2.88 11.02
N THR A 304 -5.40 -1.60 10.87
CA THR A 304 -5.83 -0.54 11.79
C THR A 304 -7.30 -0.15 11.60
N ARG A 305 -7.93 0.28 12.70
CA ARG A 305 -9.30 0.77 12.75
C ARG A 305 -9.32 2.25 13.13
N ASP A 306 -10.35 2.95 12.70
CA ASP A 306 -10.63 4.34 13.08
C ASP A 306 -11.32 4.36 14.46
N LYS A 307 -11.59 5.56 15.00
CA LYS A 307 -12.24 5.67 16.33
C LYS A 307 -13.66 5.10 16.38
N ASN A 308 -14.29 4.84 15.24
CA ASN A 308 -15.61 4.23 15.10
C ASN A 308 -15.52 2.75 14.68
N ASN A 309 -14.35 2.12 14.85
CA ASN A 309 -14.08 0.73 14.52
C ASN A 309 -14.21 0.37 13.02
N LYS A 310 -14.09 1.34 12.11
CA LYS A 310 -14.02 1.09 10.66
C LYS A 310 -12.58 0.89 10.21
N ARG A 311 -12.31 0.01 9.23
CA ARG A 311 -10.94 -0.17 8.70
C ARG A 311 -10.45 1.13 8.06
N LEU A 312 -9.20 1.53 8.30
CA LEU A 312 -8.68 2.76 7.70
C LEU A 312 -8.67 2.72 6.17
N SER A 313 -8.47 1.53 5.58
CA SER A 313 -8.52 1.31 4.13
C SER A 313 -9.87 1.71 3.49
N THR A 314 -10.98 1.73 4.25
CA THR A 314 -12.29 2.17 3.72
C THR A 314 -12.37 3.66 3.41
N HIS A 315 -11.42 4.46 3.90
CA HIS A 315 -11.32 5.89 3.59
C HIS A 315 -10.37 6.16 2.42
N TRP A 316 -9.61 5.15 1.97
CA TRP A 316 -8.51 5.32 1.02
C TRP A 316 -8.94 5.91 -0.33
N SER A 317 -9.97 5.35 -0.95
CA SER A 317 -10.46 5.80 -2.26
C SER A 317 -10.98 7.24 -2.21
N LYS A 318 -11.75 7.58 -1.18
CA LYS A 318 -12.28 8.94 -0.95
C LYS A 318 -11.18 9.98 -0.71
N ILE A 319 -10.13 9.59 0.01
CA ILE A 319 -8.97 10.46 0.29
C ILE A 319 -8.11 10.64 -0.95
N THR A 320 -7.76 9.56 -1.64
CA THR A 320 -6.73 9.59 -2.70
C THR A 320 -7.28 9.86 -4.09
N GLY A 321 -8.60 9.73 -4.29
CA GLY A 321 -9.21 9.71 -5.62
C GLY A 321 -8.81 8.48 -6.45
N LEU A 322 -8.12 7.50 -5.85
CA LEU A 322 -7.90 6.18 -6.42
C LEU A 322 -9.11 5.31 -6.11
N ASP A 323 -10.15 5.47 -6.92
CA ASP A 323 -11.38 4.70 -6.84
C ASP A 323 -11.39 3.55 -7.85
N TRP A 324 -12.42 2.72 -7.73
CA TRP A 324 -12.71 1.59 -8.62
C TRP A 324 -12.79 1.98 -10.11
N LYS A 325 -12.99 3.26 -10.45
CA LYS A 325 -13.17 3.70 -11.84
C LYS A 325 -11.89 3.54 -12.66
N GLN A 326 -10.72 3.65 -12.05
CA GLN A 326 -9.45 3.42 -12.75
C GLN A 326 -9.31 1.96 -13.18
N ASP A 327 -9.64 1.03 -12.28
CA ASP A 327 -9.68 -0.39 -12.59
C ASP A 327 -10.81 -0.74 -13.57
N ARG A 328 -11.96 -0.06 -13.49
CA ARG A 328 -13.02 -0.15 -14.51
C ARG A 328 -12.51 0.26 -15.88
N ASP A 329 -11.89 1.43 -15.99
CA ASP A 329 -11.43 1.96 -17.28
C ASP A 329 -10.35 1.07 -17.89
N LYS A 330 -9.48 0.49 -17.04
CA LYS A 330 -8.53 -0.55 -17.42
C LYS A 330 -9.23 -1.80 -17.96
N VAL A 331 -10.20 -2.35 -17.24
CA VAL A 331 -10.97 -3.54 -17.68
C VAL A 331 -11.73 -3.26 -18.97
N ALA A 332 -12.35 -2.09 -19.11
CA ALA A 332 -13.06 -1.66 -20.30
C ALA A 332 -12.12 -1.52 -21.51
N SER A 333 -10.95 -0.92 -21.31
CA SER A 333 -9.92 -0.80 -22.36
C SER A 333 -9.44 -2.17 -22.83
N ASN A 334 -9.18 -3.08 -21.90
CA ASN A 334 -8.79 -4.46 -22.20
C ASN A 334 -9.87 -5.23 -22.97
N LYS A 335 -11.14 -5.08 -22.57
CA LYS A 335 -12.28 -5.66 -23.30
C LYS A 335 -12.42 -5.07 -24.70
N ALA A 336 -12.15 -3.78 -24.90
CA ALA A 336 -12.17 -3.16 -26.22
C ALA A 336 -11.06 -3.68 -27.16
N LEU A 337 -9.93 -4.15 -26.63
CA LEU A 337 -8.81 -4.68 -27.42
C LEU A 337 -9.10 -6.03 -28.06
N ASN A 338 -9.77 -6.94 -27.35
CA ASN A 338 -9.95 -8.33 -27.81
C ASN A 338 -11.38 -8.88 -27.69
N ASN A 339 -12.33 -8.07 -27.23
CA ASN A 339 -13.75 -8.39 -27.06
C ASN A 339 -14.04 -9.58 -26.11
N LYS A 340 -13.07 -9.98 -25.27
CA LYS A 340 -13.27 -11.06 -24.30
C LYS A 340 -13.96 -10.55 -23.03
N PRO A 341 -14.91 -11.32 -22.45
CA PRO A 341 -15.44 -11.04 -21.11
C PRO A 341 -14.34 -11.14 -20.04
N GLY A 342 -14.61 -10.59 -18.84
CA GLY A 342 -13.70 -10.63 -17.71
C GLY A 342 -13.93 -11.84 -16.80
N LEU A 343 -12.84 -12.40 -16.28
CA LEU A 343 -12.85 -13.33 -15.16
C LEU A 343 -12.01 -12.74 -14.03
N ILE A 344 -12.60 -12.60 -12.84
CA ILE A 344 -11.87 -12.14 -11.65
C ILE A 344 -11.41 -13.33 -10.81
N VAL A 345 -10.15 -13.32 -10.40
CA VAL A 345 -9.57 -14.23 -9.43
C VAL A 345 -9.46 -13.50 -8.10
N LEU A 346 -10.26 -13.91 -7.12
CA LEU A 346 -10.18 -13.40 -5.76
C LEU A 346 -9.09 -14.14 -5.00
N GLY A 347 -7.99 -13.44 -4.77
CA GLY A 347 -6.81 -13.94 -4.08
C GLY A 347 -6.93 -13.92 -2.55
N THR A 348 -5.93 -14.51 -1.92
CA THR A 348 -5.71 -14.57 -0.48
C THR A 348 -4.47 -13.75 -0.08
N ALA A 349 -3.93 -14.06 1.10
CA ALA A 349 -2.68 -13.56 1.63
C ALA A 349 -1.49 -14.50 1.36
N GLU A 350 -1.72 -15.61 0.68
CA GLU A 350 -0.79 -16.74 0.64
C GLU A 350 0.07 -16.77 -0.62
N ASN A 351 1.19 -17.49 -0.54
CA ASN A 351 2.16 -17.58 -1.62
C ASN A 351 1.68 -18.48 -2.79
N ASN A 352 0.72 -19.38 -2.54
CA ASN A 352 0.14 -20.28 -3.54
C ASN A 352 -0.81 -19.56 -4.52
N ASP A 353 -1.21 -18.32 -4.22
CA ASP A 353 -2.04 -17.48 -5.09
C ASP A 353 -1.46 -17.34 -6.50
N PHE A 354 -0.12 -17.24 -6.64
CA PHE A 354 0.52 -17.17 -7.95
C PHE A 354 0.26 -18.44 -8.77
N ASP A 355 0.49 -19.61 -8.18
CA ASP A 355 0.31 -20.90 -8.87
C ASP A 355 -1.17 -21.13 -9.22
N PHE A 356 -2.08 -20.72 -8.34
CA PHE A 356 -3.52 -20.79 -8.60
C PHE A 356 -3.93 -19.84 -9.71
N TYR A 357 -3.50 -18.57 -9.64
CA TYR A 357 -3.75 -17.58 -10.67
C TYR A 357 -3.21 -18.03 -12.04
N ALA A 358 -1.98 -18.52 -12.08
CA ALA A 358 -1.36 -19.06 -13.29
C ALA A 358 -2.12 -20.28 -13.84
N THR A 359 -2.63 -21.15 -12.97
CA THR A 359 -3.52 -22.27 -13.36
C THR A 359 -4.79 -21.74 -14.03
N VAL A 360 -5.45 -20.73 -13.46
CA VAL A 360 -6.65 -20.11 -14.06
C VAL A 360 -6.33 -19.44 -15.39
N VAL A 361 -5.23 -18.69 -15.48
CA VAL A 361 -4.75 -18.06 -16.73
C VAL A 361 -4.55 -19.10 -17.82
N LYS A 362 -3.89 -20.22 -17.50
CA LYS A 362 -3.67 -21.32 -18.45
C LYS A 362 -4.97 -21.93 -18.96
N LEU A 363 -6.00 -22.03 -18.10
CA LEU A 363 -7.28 -22.64 -18.43
C LEU A 363 -8.21 -21.74 -19.23
N TYR A 364 -8.23 -20.44 -18.91
CA TYR A 364 -9.33 -19.55 -19.34
C TYR A 364 -8.90 -18.34 -20.17
N SER A 365 -7.60 -18.04 -20.31
CA SER A 365 -7.16 -16.82 -21.00
C SER A 365 -7.55 -16.73 -22.49
N ASP A 366 -7.83 -17.88 -23.12
CA ASP A 366 -8.34 -17.92 -24.50
C ASP A 366 -9.80 -17.43 -24.59
N GLN A 367 -10.56 -17.54 -23.50
CA GLN A 367 -11.99 -17.21 -23.44
C GLN A 367 -12.26 -15.90 -22.69
N TYR A 368 -11.42 -15.56 -21.71
CA TYR A 368 -11.62 -14.43 -20.80
C TYR A 368 -10.34 -13.59 -20.66
N ASN A 369 -10.52 -12.30 -20.40
CA ASN A 369 -9.48 -11.46 -19.81
C ASN A 369 -9.43 -11.75 -18.30
N ILE A 370 -8.27 -12.16 -17.80
CA ILE A 370 -8.13 -12.66 -16.43
C ILE A 370 -7.57 -11.55 -15.54
N TYR A 371 -8.22 -11.30 -14.40
CA TYR A 371 -7.85 -10.24 -13.47
C TYR A 371 -7.65 -10.80 -12.08
N TYR A 372 -6.44 -10.65 -11.53
CA TYR A 372 -6.17 -10.99 -10.14
C TYR A 372 -6.52 -9.81 -9.22
N LYS A 373 -7.27 -10.08 -8.16
CA LYS A 373 -7.54 -9.15 -7.07
C LYS A 373 -7.06 -9.75 -5.75
N GLY A 374 -5.88 -9.31 -5.30
CA GLY A 374 -5.29 -9.76 -4.05
C GLY A 374 -5.98 -9.23 -2.79
N HIS A 375 -5.64 -9.85 -1.65
CA HIS A 375 -6.13 -9.41 -0.35
C HIS A 375 -5.62 -7.99 0.00
N PRO A 376 -6.47 -7.05 0.44
CA PRO A 376 -6.06 -5.66 0.60
C PRO A 376 -4.95 -5.40 1.63
N GLY A 377 -4.75 -6.33 2.57
CA GLY A 377 -3.70 -6.30 3.58
C GLY A 377 -2.48 -7.20 3.31
N HIS A 378 -2.30 -7.72 2.09
CA HIS A 378 -1.14 -8.54 1.72
C HIS A 378 -0.75 -8.30 0.26
N ASN A 379 0.15 -7.35 0.02
CA ASN A 379 0.41 -6.82 -1.32
C ASN A 379 1.63 -7.41 -2.01
N SER A 380 2.54 -8.01 -1.24
CA SER A 380 3.70 -8.74 -1.77
C SER A 380 3.29 -9.77 -2.83
N THR A 381 2.17 -10.46 -2.61
CA THR A 381 1.62 -11.43 -3.57
C THR A 381 1.26 -10.79 -4.91
N SER A 382 0.65 -9.60 -4.90
CA SER A 382 0.30 -8.88 -6.13
C SER A 382 1.56 -8.45 -6.89
N ASP A 383 2.55 -7.89 -6.18
CA ASP A 383 3.82 -7.48 -6.78
C ASP A 383 4.58 -8.66 -7.40
N ASP A 384 4.54 -9.82 -6.76
CA ASP A 384 5.16 -11.05 -7.25
C ASP A 384 4.48 -11.59 -8.50
N ILE A 385 3.14 -11.52 -8.58
CA ILE A 385 2.39 -11.91 -9.78
C ILE A 385 2.73 -10.98 -10.94
N VAL A 386 2.82 -9.65 -10.73
CA VAL A 386 3.22 -8.71 -11.79
C VAL A 386 4.56 -9.14 -12.35
N LYS A 387 5.60 -9.27 -11.51
CA LYS A 387 6.95 -9.61 -11.95
C LYS A 387 7.02 -10.90 -12.77
N LYS A 388 6.18 -11.89 -12.46
CA LYS A 388 6.21 -13.20 -13.11
C LYS A 388 5.41 -13.28 -14.41
N ILE A 389 4.32 -12.52 -14.56
CA ILE A 389 3.39 -12.64 -15.71
C ILE A 389 3.49 -11.46 -16.69
N SER A 390 3.99 -10.30 -16.27
CA SER A 390 3.84 -9.02 -16.99
C SER A 390 4.70 -8.81 -18.25
N SER A 391 5.19 -9.85 -18.93
CA SER A 391 6.22 -9.67 -19.96
C SER A 391 6.13 -10.59 -21.18
N HIS A 392 5.06 -11.36 -21.37
CA HIS A 392 5.01 -12.45 -22.38
C HIS A 392 6.22 -13.38 -22.30
N GLN A 393 6.88 -13.40 -21.14
CA GLN A 393 8.00 -14.30 -20.86
C GLN A 393 7.43 -15.63 -20.40
N GLU A 394 8.21 -16.68 -20.64
CA GLU A 394 7.91 -17.99 -20.08
C GLU A 394 8.00 -17.92 -18.56
N PHE A 395 6.93 -18.29 -17.87
CA PHE A 395 6.91 -18.43 -16.41
C PHE A 395 6.63 -19.88 -16.03
N SER A 396 7.20 -20.29 -14.88
CA SER A 396 7.00 -21.63 -14.31
C SER A 396 6.05 -21.55 -13.13
N PHE A 397 5.10 -22.48 -13.04
CA PHE A 397 4.10 -22.54 -11.98
C PHE A 397 3.68 -23.99 -11.71
N TYR A 398 3.19 -24.26 -10.50
CA TYR A 398 2.54 -25.54 -10.19
C TYR A 398 1.10 -25.54 -10.72
N ASN A 399 0.82 -26.35 -11.74
CA ASN A 399 -0.50 -26.45 -12.32
C ASN A 399 -1.38 -27.38 -11.47
N TYR A 400 -2.37 -26.81 -10.79
CA TYR A 400 -3.29 -27.57 -9.91
C TYR A 400 -4.30 -28.44 -10.66
N LEU A 401 -4.41 -28.30 -11.99
CA LEU A 401 -5.18 -29.23 -12.80
C LEU A 401 -4.41 -30.53 -13.05
N THR A 402 -3.13 -30.42 -13.41
CA THR A 402 -2.29 -31.56 -13.83
C THR A 402 -1.43 -32.11 -12.71
N ASN A 403 -1.36 -31.41 -11.58
CA ASN A 403 -0.51 -31.66 -10.42
C ASN A 403 0.99 -31.71 -10.75
N LYS A 404 1.44 -30.87 -11.70
CA LYS A 404 2.82 -30.80 -12.18
C LYS A 404 3.27 -29.36 -12.33
N THR A 405 4.58 -29.13 -12.18
CA THR A 405 5.19 -27.86 -12.58
C THR A 405 5.21 -27.77 -14.09
N GLU A 406 4.63 -26.70 -14.62
CA GLU A 406 4.56 -26.41 -16.05
C GLU A 406 5.21 -25.07 -16.35
N LYS A 407 5.56 -24.90 -17.62
CA LYS A 407 6.03 -23.64 -18.19
C LYS A 407 4.99 -23.12 -19.15
N TYR A 408 4.71 -21.83 -19.11
CA TYR A 408 3.71 -21.22 -19.98
C TYR A 408 4.13 -19.83 -20.43
N VAL A 409 3.77 -19.52 -21.68
CA VAL A 409 3.91 -18.21 -22.28
C VAL A 409 2.50 -17.71 -22.56
N LEU A 410 2.14 -16.56 -22.00
CA LEU A 410 0.86 -15.92 -22.26
C LEU A 410 0.82 -15.46 -23.74
N PRO A 411 -0.18 -15.87 -24.54
CA PRO A 411 -0.33 -15.41 -25.92
C PRO A 411 -0.50 -13.88 -25.99
N GLU A 412 0.03 -13.23 -27.03
CA GLU A 412 0.03 -11.77 -27.17
C GLU A 412 -1.35 -11.10 -27.10
N ASN A 413 -2.41 -11.81 -27.53
CA ASN A 413 -3.79 -11.30 -27.51
C ASN A 413 -4.56 -11.66 -26.22
N ASN A 414 -3.92 -12.36 -25.29
CA ASN A 414 -4.52 -12.76 -24.03
C ASN A 414 -4.09 -11.79 -22.92
N ILE A 415 -5.03 -11.39 -22.07
CA ILE A 415 -4.79 -10.44 -21.00
C ILE A 415 -4.85 -11.18 -19.67
N ALA A 416 -3.77 -11.05 -18.89
CA ALA A 416 -3.69 -11.46 -17.50
C ALA A 416 -3.10 -10.29 -16.72
N ASP A 417 -3.89 -9.70 -15.82
CA ASP A 417 -3.55 -8.43 -15.19
C ASP A 417 -3.98 -8.38 -13.72
N ILE A 418 -3.56 -7.36 -12.99
CA ILE A 418 -3.85 -7.19 -11.56
C ILE A 418 -4.67 -5.92 -11.32
N LEU A 419 -5.64 -6.02 -10.43
CA LEU A 419 -6.46 -4.89 -9.95
C LEU A 419 -5.89 -4.33 -8.65
N GLU A 420 -6.16 -3.07 -8.33
CA GLU A 420 -5.64 -2.42 -7.12
C GLU A 420 -6.17 -3.13 -5.87
N SER A 421 -5.29 -3.86 -5.19
CA SER A 421 -5.66 -4.69 -4.05
C SER A 421 -6.22 -3.88 -2.88
N GLN A 422 -5.88 -2.59 -2.76
CA GLN A 422 -6.36 -1.72 -1.68
C GLN A 422 -7.84 -1.34 -1.79
N ILE A 423 -8.42 -1.43 -3.00
CA ILE A 423 -9.85 -1.23 -3.22
C ILE A 423 -10.60 -2.45 -2.63
N PRO A 424 -11.67 -2.26 -1.84
CA PRO A 424 -12.52 -3.35 -1.39
C PRO A 424 -13.01 -4.19 -2.59
N SER A 425 -13.03 -5.51 -2.45
CA SER A 425 -13.43 -6.38 -3.56
C SER A 425 -14.86 -6.08 -4.02
N GLU A 426 -15.73 -5.68 -3.09
CA GLU A 426 -17.13 -5.32 -3.34
C GLU A 426 -17.26 -4.10 -4.25
N GLU A 427 -16.36 -3.10 -4.16
CA GLU A 427 -16.34 -1.95 -5.08
C GLU A 427 -15.98 -2.37 -6.51
N LEU A 428 -15.15 -3.41 -6.67
CA LEU A 428 -14.77 -3.91 -7.99
C LEU A 428 -15.74 -4.93 -8.58
N THR A 429 -16.70 -5.43 -7.79
CA THR A 429 -17.49 -6.61 -8.20
C THR A 429 -18.98 -6.50 -8.02
N SER A 430 -19.47 -5.73 -7.05
CA SER A 430 -20.88 -5.78 -6.64
C SER A 430 -21.53 -4.42 -6.41
N ASP A 431 -20.84 -3.47 -5.77
CA ASP A 431 -21.45 -2.19 -5.38
C ASP A 431 -21.75 -1.31 -6.59
N HIS A 432 -20.92 -1.40 -7.63
CA HIS A 432 -21.03 -0.62 -8.86
C HIS A 432 -21.43 -1.46 -10.08
N ALA A 433 -21.85 -2.72 -9.89
CA ALA A 433 -22.10 -3.66 -10.98
C ALA A 433 -23.22 -3.21 -11.93
N VAL A 434 -24.28 -2.62 -11.39
CA VAL A 434 -25.48 -2.17 -12.13
C VAL A 434 -25.50 -0.67 -12.44
N GLU A 435 -24.43 0.05 -12.12
CA GLU A 435 -24.33 1.48 -12.44
C GLU A 435 -24.12 1.69 -13.94
N GLU A 436 -24.53 2.87 -14.43
CA GLU A 436 -24.16 3.28 -15.79
C GLU A 436 -22.63 3.40 -15.87
N ASN A 437 -22.02 2.66 -16.80
CA ASN A 437 -20.56 2.47 -16.84
C ASN A 437 -20.01 1.90 -15.52
N GLY A 438 -20.69 0.90 -14.96
CA GLY A 438 -20.26 0.11 -13.82
C GLY A 438 -19.12 -0.87 -14.12
N LEU A 439 -18.67 -1.59 -13.09
CA LEU A 439 -17.70 -2.68 -13.20
C LEU A 439 -18.27 -3.98 -12.64
N TYR A 440 -18.18 -5.04 -13.43
CA TYR A 440 -18.52 -6.42 -13.04
C TYR A 440 -17.67 -7.40 -13.84
N PHE A 441 -17.67 -8.67 -13.43
CA PHE A 441 -16.96 -9.75 -14.10
C PHE A 441 -17.91 -10.91 -14.39
N GLU A 442 -17.88 -11.44 -15.61
CA GLU A 442 -18.76 -12.51 -16.04
C GLU A 442 -18.47 -13.84 -15.35
N LYS A 443 -17.21 -14.11 -14.96
CA LYS A 443 -16.81 -15.32 -14.23
C LYS A 443 -15.89 -15.02 -13.06
N TRP A 444 -15.89 -15.92 -12.08
CA TRP A 444 -15.18 -15.76 -10.81
C TRP A 444 -14.36 -17.01 -10.48
N ALA A 445 -13.13 -16.82 -10.01
CA ALA A 445 -12.34 -17.89 -9.43
C ALA A 445 -11.93 -17.51 -8.00
N LEU A 446 -11.99 -18.48 -7.09
CA LEU A 446 -11.76 -18.25 -5.67
C LEU A 446 -10.54 -19.03 -5.20
N ALA A 447 -9.49 -18.31 -4.77
CA ALA A 447 -8.35 -18.91 -4.09
C ALA A 447 -8.70 -19.38 -2.67
N ASP A 448 -9.75 -18.81 -2.07
CA ASP A 448 -10.35 -19.27 -0.83
C ASP A 448 -11.88 -19.19 -0.93
N PRO A 449 -12.58 -20.33 -1.09
CA PRO A 449 -14.03 -20.36 -1.16
C PRO A 449 -14.74 -19.83 0.10
N SER A 450 -14.07 -19.77 1.26
CA SER A 450 -14.64 -19.28 2.51
C SER A 450 -14.64 -17.74 2.63
N THR A 451 -14.02 -17.03 1.68
CA THR A 451 -13.90 -15.57 1.72
C THR A 451 -15.26 -14.86 1.68
N SER A 452 -15.42 -13.82 2.50
CA SER A 452 -16.64 -13.00 2.47
C SER A 452 -16.80 -12.25 1.13
N ALA A 453 -15.70 -12.00 0.42
CA ALA A 453 -15.72 -11.32 -0.88
C ALA A 453 -16.47 -12.13 -1.95
N ALA A 454 -16.56 -13.46 -1.82
CA ALA A 454 -17.32 -14.31 -2.72
C ALA A 454 -18.82 -13.99 -2.71
N LYS A 455 -19.33 -13.41 -1.61
CA LYS A 455 -20.73 -12.94 -1.53
C LYS A 455 -21.04 -11.82 -2.53
N GLY A 456 -20.02 -11.15 -3.06
CA GLY A 456 -20.16 -10.15 -4.12
C GLY A 456 -20.76 -10.72 -5.42
N ILE A 457 -20.77 -12.05 -5.62
CA ILE A 457 -21.42 -12.70 -6.76
C ILE A 457 -22.92 -12.35 -6.86
N PHE A 458 -23.56 -12.03 -5.75
CA PHE A 458 -24.96 -11.57 -5.73
C PHE A 458 -25.03 -10.07 -6.03
N ASN A 459 -24.86 -9.69 -7.30
CA ASN A 459 -24.76 -8.30 -7.78
C ASN A 459 -25.84 -7.92 -8.81
N LYS A 460 -26.92 -8.70 -8.92
CA LYS A 460 -27.97 -8.61 -9.96
C LYS A 460 -27.51 -8.89 -11.40
N ILE A 461 -26.26 -9.28 -11.62
CA ILE A 461 -25.76 -9.71 -12.93
C ILE A 461 -25.42 -11.19 -12.87
N ASN A 462 -24.62 -11.57 -11.89
CA ASN A 462 -24.13 -12.93 -11.73
C ASN A 462 -25.08 -13.80 -10.90
N THR A 463 -24.85 -15.10 -11.00
CA THR A 463 -25.43 -16.15 -10.13
C THR A 463 -24.30 -16.99 -9.54
N PRO A 464 -24.56 -17.84 -8.53
CA PRO A 464 -23.57 -18.80 -8.04
C PRO A 464 -22.96 -19.68 -9.16
N GLN A 465 -23.67 -19.94 -10.25
CA GLN A 465 -23.15 -20.70 -11.41
C GLN A 465 -22.02 -19.98 -12.18
N ASP A 466 -21.72 -18.73 -11.83
CA ASP A 466 -20.62 -17.96 -12.41
C ASP A 466 -19.27 -18.17 -11.73
N PHE A 467 -19.20 -18.98 -10.67
CA PHE A 467 -17.93 -19.48 -10.16
C PHE A 467 -17.32 -20.50 -11.14
N ALA A 468 -16.25 -20.12 -11.81
CA ALA A 468 -15.53 -20.98 -12.75
C ALA A 468 -14.60 -21.98 -12.05
N VAL A 469 -13.88 -21.55 -11.00
CA VAL A 469 -12.87 -22.37 -10.32
C VAL A 469 -12.84 -22.10 -8.82
N LEU A 470 -12.78 -23.15 -8.03
CA LEU A 470 -12.58 -23.10 -6.58
C LEU A 470 -11.25 -23.76 -6.23
N PHE A 471 -10.41 -23.09 -5.44
CA PHE A 471 -9.21 -23.71 -4.89
C PHE A 471 -9.51 -24.42 -3.57
N LEU A 472 -9.31 -25.74 -3.56
CA LEU A 472 -9.46 -26.59 -2.38
C LEU A 472 -8.13 -26.65 -1.64
N LYS A 473 -7.86 -25.60 -0.87
CA LYS A 473 -6.58 -25.38 -0.20
C LYS A 473 -6.04 -26.60 0.57
N ASN A 474 -6.91 -27.28 1.34
CA ASN A 474 -6.52 -28.44 2.15
C ASN A 474 -6.09 -29.65 1.30
N GLU A 475 -6.52 -29.71 0.05
CA GLU A 475 -6.18 -30.79 -0.88
C GLU A 475 -5.14 -30.38 -1.92
N SER A 476 -4.81 -29.08 -2.00
CA SER A 476 -4.00 -28.50 -3.08
C SER A 476 -4.53 -28.90 -4.47
N LYS A 477 -5.85 -28.80 -4.66
CA LYS A 477 -6.56 -29.12 -5.90
C LYS A 477 -7.53 -28.02 -6.28
N ILE A 478 -8.07 -28.08 -7.49
CA ILE A 478 -9.17 -27.24 -7.93
C ILE A 478 -10.48 -28.03 -8.07
N ALA A 479 -11.61 -27.33 -7.97
CA ALA A 479 -12.92 -27.82 -8.37
C ALA A 479 -13.56 -26.89 -9.41
N THR A 480 -14.24 -27.47 -10.38
CA THR A 480 -15.01 -26.80 -11.45
C THR A 480 -16.30 -27.57 -11.70
N ASP A 481 -17.14 -27.07 -12.60
CA ASP A 481 -18.31 -27.75 -13.18
C ASP A 481 -18.03 -29.13 -13.83
N ARG A 482 -16.76 -29.51 -13.99
CA ARG A 482 -16.33 -30.76 -14.65
C ARG A 482 -15.31 -31.55 -13.86
N ILE A 483 -14.71 -30.95 -12.84
CA ILE A 483 -13.59 -31.52 -12.07
C ILE A 483 -13.92 -31.38 -10.61
N ASN A 484 -13.92 -32.49 -9.87
CA ASN A 484 -14.47 -32.52 -8.51
C ASN A 484 -15.88 -31.90 -8.46
N GLU A 485 -16.70 -32.24 -9.46
CA GLU A 485 -18.01 -31.64 -9.73
C GLU A 485 -18.92 -31.66 -8.50
N THR A 486 -18.91 -32.75 -7.72
CA THR A 486 -19.67 -32.83 -6.46
C THR A 486 -19.29 -31.71 -5.50
N VAL A 487 -17.99 -31.47 -5.28
CA VAL A 487 -17.50 -30.41 -4.38
C VAL A 487 -17.89 -29.03 -4.90
N TRP A 488 -17.80 -28.83 -6.22
CA TRP A 488 -18.21 -27.58 -6.83
C TRP A 488 -19.71 -27.33 -6.68
N ASN A 489 -20.54 -28.33 -7.02
CA ASN A 489 -22.01 -28.26 -6.89
C ASN A 489 -22.43 -28.02 -5.43
N ASP A 490 -21.79 -28.70 -4.48
CA ASP A 490 -22.06 -28.51 -3.05
C ASP A 490 -21.77 -27.06 -2.63
N TYR A 491 -20.65 -26.48 -3.08
CA TYR A 491 -20.32 -25.08 -2.81
C TYR A 491 -21.31 -24.09 -3.44
N ILE A 492 -21.74 -24.34 -4.69
CA ILE A 492 -22.76 -23.51 -5.36
C ILE A 492 -24.07 -23.51 -4.55
N GLN A 493 -24.52 -24.70 -4.14
CA GLN A 493 -25.75 -24.85 -3.36
C GLN A 493 -25.62 -24.21 -1.98
N GLU A 494 -24.52 -24.44 -1.29
CA GLU A 494 -24.25 -23.85 0.02
C GLU A 494 -24.23 -22.31 -0.05
N THR A 495 -23.61 -21.75 -1.09
CA THR A 495 -23.55 -20.30 -1.31
C THR A 495 -24.95 -19.71 -1.48
N LEU A 496 -25.81 -20.35 -2.27
CA LEU A 496 -27.20 -19.92 -2.45
C LEU A 496 -28.01 -20.07 -1.15
N VAL A 497 -27.90 -21.21 -0.47
CA VAL A 497 -28.57 -21.46 0.82
C VAL A 497 -28.20 -20.40 1.85
N ASN A 498 -26.90 -20.13 2.02
CA ASN A 498 -26.41 -19.12 2.95
C ASN A 498 -26.91 -17.71 2.58
N PHE A 499 -26.98 -17.39 1.30
CA PHE A 499 -27.57 -16.12 0.86
C PHE A 499 -29.06 -16.03 1.22
N VAL A 500 -29.86 -17.07 0.95
CA VAL A 500 -31.30 -17.06 1.25
C VAL A 500 -31.57 -17.02 2.75
N ILE A 501 -30.87 -17.80 3.57
CA ILE A 501 -31.05 -17.81 5.04
C ILE A 501 -30.83 -16.41 5.64
N ASN A 502 -29.87 -15.66 5.11
CA ASN A 502 -29.57 -14.31 5.59
C ASN A 502 -30.55 -13.23 5.10
N ASN A 503 -31.38 -13.54 4.11
CA ASN A 503 -32.28 -12.58 3.45
C ASN A 503 -33.75 -13.02 3.47
N VAL A 504 -34.10 -14.07 4.22
CA VAL A 504 -35.47 -14.55 4.38
C VAL A 504 -35.78 -14.81 5.84
N GLN A 505 -36.90 -14.28 6.31
CA GLN A 505 -37.47 -14.59 7.60
C GLN A 505 -38.72 -15.44 7.43
N ILE A 506 -38.68 -16.64 8.00
CA ILE A 506 -39.85 -17.51 8.14
C ILE A 506 -40.31 -17.45 9.59
N THR A 507 -41.57 -17.09 9.83
CA THR A 507 -42.20 -17.09 11.16
C THR A 507 -43.15 -18.28 11.29
N LYS A 508 -43.14 -18.98 12.42
CA LYS A 508 -44.01 -20.15 12.63
C LYS A 508 -45.49 -19.72 12.63
N PRO A 509 -46.34 -20.26 11.74
CA PRO A 509 -47.77 -20.00 11.74
C PRO A 509 -48.47 -20.76 12.87
N GLN A 510 -49.75 -20.43 13.08
CA GLN A 510 -50.59 -21.13 14.05
C GLN A 510 -50.87 -22.58 13.60
N ASP A 511 -51.16 -22.79 12.31
CA ASP A 511 -51.32 -24.12 11.72
C ASP A 511 -50.08 -24.49 10.90
N THR A 512 -49.22 -25.33 11.49
CA THR A 512 -47.98 -25.77 10.86
C THR A 512 -48.17 -26.82 9.77
N SER A 513 -49.38 -27.35 9.59
CA SER A 513 -49.71 -28.31 8.52
C SER A 513 -50.06 -27.64 7.19
N ASN A 514 -50.35 -26.33 7.21
CA ASN A 514 -50.82 -25.59 6.05
C ASN A 514 -49.69 -24.80 5.35
N LEU A 515 -49.34 -25.22 4.13
CA LEU A 515 -48.31 -24.60 3.31
C LEU A 515 -48.60 -23.13 2.94
N GLU A 516 -49.87 -22.75 2.76
CA GLU A 516 -50.24 -21.36 2.45
C GLU A 516 -49.99 -20.43 3.63
N GLN A 517 -50.26 -20.87 4.86
CA GLN A 517 -49.95 -20.09 6.06
C GLN A 517 -48.44 -19.92 6.24
N TRP A 518 -47.64 -20.94 5.94
CA TRP A 518 -46.18 -20.81 5.95
C TRP A 518 -45.68 -19.79 4.92
N ASN A 519 -46.22 -19.82 3.70
CA ASN A 519 -45.88 -18.83 2.66
C ASN A 519 -46.32 -17.41 3.06
N ALA A 520 -47.49 -17.25 3.69
CA ALA A 520 -47.95 -15.96 4.21
C ALA A 520 -47.06 -15.41 5.33
N ASN A 521 -46.37 -16.29 6.06
CA ASN A 521 -45.43 -15.96 7.13
C ASN A 521 -43.97 -15.92 6.68
N LEU A 522 -43.70 -16.00 5.37
CA LEU A 522 -42.40 -15.80 4.78
C LEU A 522 -42.24 -14.33 4.37
N ALA A 523 -41.18 -13.69 4.85
CA ALA A 523 -40.80 -12.34 4.46
C ALA A 523 -39.40 -12.34 3.83
N ILE A 524 -39.26 -11.68 2.68
CA ILE A 524 -37.96 -11.39 2.07
C ILE A 524 -37.40 -10.12 2.73
N ILE A 525 -36.20 -10.22 3.29
CA ILE A 525 -35.45 -9.13 3.91
C ILE A 525 -34.17 -8.90 3.11
N ASP A 526 -34.34 -8.60 1.82
CA ASP A 526 -33.23 -8.31 0.92
C ASP A 526 -33.24 -6.83 0.54
N PRO A 527 -32.46 -5.98 1.23
CA PRO A 527 -32.40 -4.55 0.93
C PRO A 527 -31.79 -4.25 -0.44
N LYS A 528 -31.02 -5.19 -1.02
CA LYS A 528 -30.44 -5.03 -2.36
C LYS A 528 -31.45 -5.43 -3.45
N GLY A 529 -32.51 -6.15 -3.14
CA GLY A 529 -33.55 -6.57 -4.08
C GLY A 529 -33.05 -7.57 -5.14
N ILE A 530 -32.11 -8.43 -4.75
CA ILE A 530 -31.59 -9.53 -5.56
C ILE A 530 -32.58 -10.70 -5.54
N LEU A 531 -33.20 -11.00 -4.41
CA LEU A 531 -34.31 -11.95 -4.30
C LEU A 531 -35.57 -11.36 -4.93
N SER A 532 -36.03 -11.99 -6.00
CA SER A 532 -37.29 -11.66 -6.69
C SER A 532 -38.49 -12.25 -5.99
N SER A 533 -38.41 -13.56 -5.72
CA SER A 533 -39.45 -14.29 -5.02
C SER A 533 -38.85 -15.51 -4.32
N VAL A 534 -39.48 -15.90 -3.22
CA VAL A 534 -39.18 -17.13 -2.48
C VAL A 534 -40.51 -17.76 -2.11
N LYS A 535 -40.67 -19.04 -2.44
CA LYS A 535 -41.88 -19.81 -2.14
C LYS A 535 -41.52 -21.12 -1.47
N ILE A 536 -42.18 -21.43 -0.35
CA ILE A 536 -42.10 -22.73 0.28
C ILE A 536 -42.94 -23.70 -0.55
N VAL A 537 -42.29 -24.74 -1.07
CA VAL A 537 -42.94 -25.78 -1.91
C VAL A 537 -43.13 -27.09 -1.17
N GLU A 538 -42.34 -27.35 -0.13
CA GLU A 538 -42.42 -28.56 0.69
C GLU A 538 -41.97 -28.27 2.12
N ILE A 539 -42.58 -28.95 3.09
CA ILE A 539 -42.23 -28.86 4.51
C ILE A 539 -42.20 -30.25 5.09
N SER A 540 -41.13 -30.58 5.80
CA SER A 540 -41.07 -31.75 6.67
C SER A 540 -40.66 -31.33 8.08
N ASN A 541 -41.12 -32.09 9.08
CA ASN A 541 -40.83 -31.83 10.49
C ASN A 541 -40.31 -33.12 11.12
N SER A 542 -39.17 -33.03 11.79
CA SER A 542 -38.59 -34.09 12.61
C SER A 542 -38.12 -33.48 13.92
N GLU A 543 -38.60 -33.98 15.06
CA GLU A 543 -38.06 -33.66 16.39
C GLU A 543 -37.84 -32.15 16.66
N ASN A 544 -38.85 -31.31 16.34
CA ASN A 544 -38.84 -29.84 16.46
C ASN A 544 -37.95 -29.08 15.46
N GLN A 545 -37.35 -29.76 14.49
CA GLN A 545 -36.66 -29.15 13.37
C GLN A 545 -37.53 -29.19 12.12
N PHE A 546 -37.83 -28.01 11.57
CA PHE A 546 -38.52 -27.89 10.29
C PHE A 546 -37.50 -27.85 9.15
N THR A 547 -37.75 -28.64 8.12
CA THR A 547 -37.01 -28.60 6.86
C THR A 547 -37.93 -28.01 5.79
N PHE A 548 -37.47 -26.95 5.15
CA PHE A 548 -38.20 -26.24 4.11
C PHE A 548 -37.51 -26.43 2.78
N LYS A 549 -38.27 -26.88 1.79
CA LYS A 549 -37.86 -26.81 0.39
C LYS A 549 -38.39 -25.50 -0.20
N LEU A 550 -37.48 -24.65 -0.65
CA LEU A 550 -37.79 -23.32 -1.16
C LEU A 550 -37.51 -23.28 -2.66
N GLN A 551 -38.48 -22.81 -3.43
CA GLN A 551 -38.25 -22.32 -4.77
C GLN A 551 -37.82 -20.85 -4.68
N VAL A 552 -36.62 -20.55 -5.16
CA VAL A 552 -35.98 -19.24 -5.04
C VAL A 552 -35.78 -18.68 -6.45
N VAL A 553 -36.12 -17.41 -6.65
CA VAL A 553 -35.88 -16.70 -7.91
C VAL A 553 -35.02 -15.48 -7.63
N LEU A 554 -33.86 -15.41 -8.29
CA LEU A 554 -32.98 -14.24 -8.28
C LEU A 554 -33.33 -13.32 -9.45
N ASN A 555 -33.42 -12.02 -9.18
CA ASN A 555 -33.53 -10.98 -10.19
C ASN A 555 -32.16 -10.71 -10.81
N GLN A 556 -32.09 -10.77 -12.14
CA GLN A 556 -30.96 -10.25 -12.90
C GLN A 556 -31.37 -9.03 -13.72
N VAL A 557 -30.40 -8.21 -14.11
CA VAL A 557 -30.60 -7.11 -15.06
C VAL A 557 -31.17 -7.67 -16.38
N ASN A 558 -31.96 -6.87 -17.10
CA ASN A 558 -32.67 -7.23 -18.34
C ASN A 558 -33.82 -8.24 -18.17
N ASN A 559 -34.44 -8.31 -16.99
CA ASN A 559 -35.55 -9.22 -16.67
C ASN A 559 -35.21 -10.71 -16.83
N GLN A 560 -33.93 -11.08 -16.83
CA GLN A 560 -33.54 -12.47 -16.69
C GLN A 560 -33.76 -12.93 -15.25
N GLN A 561 -34.17 -14.19 -15.11
CA GLN A 561 -34.45 -14.80 -13.82
C GLN A 561 -33.67 -16.10 -13.71
N TYR A 562 -32.98 -16.26 -12.59
CA TYR A 562 -32.39 -17.53 -12.19
C TYR A 562 -33.28 -18.15 -11.13
N ALA A 563 -33.79 -19.35 -11.38
CA ALA A 563 -34.68 -20.07 -10.48
C ALA A 563 -34.03 -21.38 -10.05
N GLU A 564 -34.02 -21.64 -8.75
CA GLU A 564 -33.41 -22.84 -8.17
C GLU A 564 -34.26 -23.34 -7.00
N THR A 565 -34.14 -24.63 -6.69
CA THR A 565 -34.77 -25.21 -5.49
C THR A 565 -33.72 -25.53 -4.45
N ILE A 566 -33.86 -24.98 -3.26
CA ILE A 566 -32.94 -25.21 -2.14
C ILE A 566 -33.67 -25.82 -0.94
N THR A 567 -32.90 -26.41 -0.04
CA THR A 567 -33.40 -26.94 1.24
C THR A 567 -32.75 -26.17 2.39
N ILE A 568 -33.56 -25.70 3.34
CA ILE A 568 -33.09 -25.06 4.56
C ILE A 568 -33.69 -25.73 5.80
N HIS A 569 -32.96 -25.70 6.91
CA HIS A 569 -33.41 -26.24 8.19
C HIS A 569 -33.57 -25.11 9.21
N LYS A 570 -34.67 -25.10 9.96
CA LYS A 570 -34.95 -24.10 10.98
C LYS A 570 -35.63 -24.70 12.21
N THR A 571 -35.13 -24.32 13.37
CA THR A 571 -35.75 -24.60 14.66
C THR A 571 -36.50 -23.35 15.13
N PHE A 572 -37.70 -23.54 15.66
CA PHE A 572 -38.48 -22.46 16.27
C PHE A 572 -38.52 -22.69 17.78
N GLU A 573 -38.12 -21.66 18.53
CA GLU A 573 -38.26 -21.63 19.99
C GLU A 573 -39.71 -21.48 20.43
#